data_AF-A0A6C0AZ63-F1
#
_entry.id   AF-A0A6C0AZ63-F1
#
_cell.length_a   1.000
_cell.length_b   1.000
_cell.length_c   1.000
_cell.angle_alpha   90.00
_cell.angle_beta   90.00
_cell.angle_gamma   90.00
#
_symmetry.space_group_name_H-M   'P 1'
#
loop_
_entity.id
_entity.type
_entity.pdbx_description
1 polymer ?
#
loop_
_entity_poly.entity_id
_entity_poly.type
_entity_poly.pdbx_seq_one_letter_code
_entity_poly.pdbx_strand_id
1 'polypeptide(L)'
;MDKKLITFIIINLVIFFSLLYISYMVTLDTLKKNNKKPITLLNYINKGEIPSYKNLLIGLIFGLIFGFIDNFGLWLGIDILYKYLPGGTLTKAALGNTYSDVFGATAGTFIAEMAKNYFNYNEDNQPIWLNSVGIFLGCILGLLAGRLLTNRN
;
A
#
# COMPACT_ATOMS: atom_id res chain seq x y z
N MET A 1 -25.67 11.11 -3.82
CA MET A 1 -24.78 10.06 -3.30
C MET A 1 -25.38 9.55 -1.99
N ASP A 2 -25.39 8.24 -1.76
CA ASP A 2 -25.97 7.64 -0.55
C ASP A 2 -25.33 8.26 0.71
N LYS A 3 -26.15 8.65 1.70
CA LYS A 3 -25.67 9.21 2.97
C LYS A 3 -24.68 8.26 3.66
N LYS A 4 -24.91 6.94 3.61
CA LYS A 4 -24.01 5.94 4.17
C LYS A 4 -22.65 5.93 3.46
N LEU A 5 -22.65 6.08 2.13
CA LEU A 5 -21.43 6.17 1.34
C LEU A 5 -20.66 7.45 1.65
N ILE A 6 -21.35 8.60 1.75
CA ILE A 6 -20.73 9.87 2.17
C ILE A 6 -20.09 9.71 3.55
N THR A 7 -20.82 9.17 4.52
CA THR A 7 -20.31 8.95 5.87
C THR A 7 -19.08 8.04 5.87
N PHE A 8 -19.12 6.94 5.10
CA PHE A 8 -17.97 6.03 4.97
C PHE A 8 -16.74 6.76 4.42
N ILE A 9 -16.88 7.55 3.35
CA ILE A 9 -15.78 8.31 2.76
C ILE A 9 -15.21 9.33 3.77
N ILE A 10 -16.08 10.08 4.45
CA ILE A 10 -15.66 11.08 5.44
C ILE A 10 -14.88 10.43 6.58
N ILE A 11 -15.36 9.29 7.11
CA ILE A 11 -14.67 8.56 8.17
C ILE A 11 -13.26 8.15 7.72
N ASN A 12 -13.11 7.60 6.51
CA ASN A 12 -11.80 7.20 5.98
C ASN A 12 -10.85 8.40 5.83
N LEU A 13 -11.34 9.55 5.34
CA LEU A 13 -10.54 10.76 5.23
C LEU A 13 -10.11 11.28 6.61
N VAL A 14 -11.02 11.31 7.58
CA VAL A 14 -10.70 11.72 8.96
C VAL A 14 -9.63 10.82 9.56
N ILE A 15 -9.74 9.50 9.39
CA ILE A 15 -8.73 8.53 9.86
C ILE A 15 -7.38 8.81 9.19
N PHE A 16 -7.36 8.95 7.86
CA PHE A 16 -6.13 9.21 7.10
C PHE A 16 -5.41 10.48 7.57
N PHE A 17 -6.13 11.61 7.66
CA PHE A 17 -5.53 12.87 8.09
C PHE A 17 -5.14 12.87 9.57
N SER A 18 -5.89 12.16 10.42
CA SER A 18 -5.53 11.99 11.84
C SER A 18 -4.24 11.20 12.00
N LEU A 19 -4.08 10.09 11.27
CA LEU A 19 -2.86 9.28 11.30
C LEU A 19 -1.66 10.05 10.75
N LEU A 20 -1.83 10.79 9.65
CA LEU A 20 -0.78 11.66 9.11
C LEU A 20 -0.33 12.69 10.15
N TYR A 21 -1.29 13.37 10.79
CA TYR A 21 -1.00 14.39 11.79
C TYR A 21 -0.30 13.80 13.02
N ILE A 22 -0.82 12.69 13.57
CA ILE A 22 -0.21 12.00 14.72
C ILE A 22 1.22 11.56 14.39
N SER A 23 1.44 10.95 13.23
CA SER A 23 2.77 10.47 12.82
C SER A 23 3.77 11.62 12.62
N TYR A 24 3.31 12.76 12.09
CA TYR A 24 4.10 13.98 12.02
C TYR A 24 4.45 14.52 13.41
N MET A 25 3.49 14.57 14.33
CA MET A 25 3.72 15.05 15.71
C MET A 25 4.72 14.15 16.46
N VAL A 26 4.63 12.82 16.32
CA VAL A 26 5.62 11.88 16.87
C VAL A 26 7.01 12.13 16.30
N THR A 27 7.11 12.47 15.01
CA THR A 27 8.38 12.81 14.37
C THR A 27 8.97 14.10 14.93
N LEU A 28 8.15 15.14 15.12
CA LEU A 28 8.59 16.40 15.73
C LEU A 28 9.10 16.20 17.16
N ASP A 29 8.40 15.41 17.97
CA ASP A 29 8.84 15.06 19.33
C ASP A 29 10.18 14.32 19.31
N THR A 30 10.34 13.36 18.39
CA THR A 30 11.59 12.62 18.20
C THR A 30 12.75 13.54 17.78
N LEU A 31 12.51 14.50 16.89
CA LEU A 31 13.53 15.48 16.47
C LEU A 31 13.94 16.37 17.64
N LYS A 32 12.96 16.85 18.43
CA LYS A 32 13.19 17.66 19.62
C LYS A 32 14.05 16.91 20.65
N LYS A 33 13.74 15.65 20.94
CA LYS A 33 14.51 14.79 21.85
C LYS A 33 15.96 14.59 21.40
N ASN A 34 16.20 14.60 20.09
CA ASN A 34 17.52 14.45 19.50
C ASN A 34 18.24 15.79 19.20
N ASN A 35 17.74 16.91 19.74
CA ASN A 35 18.27 18.26 19.49
C ASN A 35 18.38 18.62 17.99
N LYS A 36 17.51 18.05 17.14
CA LYS A 36 17.43 18.34 15.70
C LYS A 36 16.40 19.44 15.43
N LYS A 37 16.61 20.19 14.35
CA LYS A 37 15.68 21.24 13.91
C LYS A 37 14.31 20.63 13.54
N PRO A 38 13.20 21.32 13.85
CA PRO A 38 11.89 20.90 13.39
C PRO A 38 11.82 20.97 11.86
N ILE A 39 11.06 20.04 11.27
CA ILE A 39 10.77 19.98 9.84
C ILE A 39 9.33 20.41 9.59
N THR A 40 9.02 20.86 8.37
CA THR A 40 7.64 21.16 7.98
C THR A 40 6.88 19.88 7.60
N LEU A 41 5.55 19.92 7.56
CA LEU A 41 4.72 18.79 7.12
C LEU A 41 5.07 18.35 5.69
N LEU A 42 5.31 19.31 4.79
CA LEU A 42 5.69 19.01 3.40
C LEU A 42 7.05 18.29 3.33
N ASN A 43 8.02 18.73 4.14
CA ASN A 43 9.32 18.08 4.24
C ASN A 43 9.20 16.67 4.84
N TYR A 44 8.35 16.49 5.84
CA TYR A 44 8.05 15.18 6.43
C TYR A 44 7.44 14.20 5.42
N ILE A 45 6.43 14.63 4.67
CA ILE A 45 5.75 13.79 3.67
C ILE A 45 6.71 13.34 2.56
N ASN A 46 7.62 14.23 2.14
CA ASN A 46 8.58 13.94 1.08
C ASN A 46 9.93 13.40 1.58
N LYS A 47 10.12 13.26 2.90
CA LYS A 47 11.40 12.87 3.51
C LYS A 47 12.57 13.76 3.03
N GLY A 48 12.39 15.07 3.14
CA GLY A 48 13.41 16.06 2.77
C GLY A 48 13.20 16.60 1.37
N GLU A 49 13.89 16.01 0.39
CA GLU A 49 13.92 16.48 -0.99
C GLU A 49 12.93 15.75 -1.90
N ILE A 50 12.56 16.38 -3.02
CA ILE A 50 11.76 15.71 -4.05
C ILE A 50 12.59 14.56 -4.62
N PRO A 51 12.12 13.30 -4.52
CA PRO A 51 12.88 12.16 -5.01
C PRO A 51 13.11 12.24 -6.51
N SER A 52 14.26 11.73 -6.96
CA SER A 52 14.52 11.55 -8.39
C SER A 52 13.51 10.58 -9.02
N TYR A 53 13.27 10.71 -10.33
CA TYR A 53 12.40 9.79 -11.06
C TYR A 53 12.81 8.32 -10.90
N LYS A 54 14.12 8.04 -10.90
CA LYS A 54 14.65 6.68 -10.66
C LYS A 54 14.25 6.18 -9.27
N ASN A 55 14.36 7.03 -8.25
CA ASN A 55 14.01 6.68 -6.88
C ASN A 55 12.50 6.47 -6.71
N LEU A 56 11.69 7.30 -7.38
CA LEU A 56 10.24 7.12 -7.43
C LEU A 56 9.87 5.77 -8.03
N LEU A 57 10.44 5.41 -9.19
CA LEU A 57 10.16 4.12 -9.83
C LEU A 57 10.54 2.94 -8.93
N ILE A 58 11.72 2.95 -8.32
CA ILE A 58 12.18 1.86 -7.47
C ILE A 58 11.31 1.75 -6.21
N GLY A 59 10.99 2.88 -5.56
CA GLY A 59 10.18 2.88 -4.35
C GLY A 59 8.70 2.51 -4.61
N LEU A 60 8.21 2.62 -5.85
CA LEU A 60 6.88 2.13 -6.24
C LEU A 60 6.79 0.61 -6.34
N ILE A 61 7.91 -0.10 -6.53
CA ILE A 61 7.94 -1.54 -6.84
C ILE A 61 7.20 -2.36 -5.77
N PHE A 62 7.49 -2.11 -4.49
CA PHE A 62 6.81 -2.81 -3.39
C PHE A 62 5.30 -2.68 -3.53
N GLY A 63 4.80 -1.44 -3.60
CA GLY A 63 3.37 -1.19 -3.65
C GLY A 63 2.73 -1.77 -4.91
N LEU A 64 3.38 -1.61 -6.07
CA LEU A 64 2.86 -2.14 -7.34
C LEU A 64 2.71 -3.66 -7.30
N ILE A 65 3.73 -4.37 -6.83
CA ILE A 65 3.69 -5.84 -6.75
C ILE A 65 2.69 -6.29 -5.68
N PHE A 66 2.70 -5.68 -4.50
CA PHE A 66 1.74 -5.96 -3.44
C PHE A 66 0.30 -5.82 -3.96
N GLY A 67 -0.04 -4.63 -4.46
CA GLY A 67 -1.41 -4.33 -4.87
C GLY A 67 -1.83 -5.16 -6.08
N PHE A 68 -0.89 -5.43 -7.00
CA PHE A 68 -1.17 -6.32 -8.13
C PHE A 68 -1.55 -7.70 -7.64
N ILE A 69 -0.72 -8.33 -6.80
CA ILE A 69 -0.96 -9.68 -6.30
C ILE A 69 -2.19 -9.75 -5.42
N ASP A 70 -2.44 -8.75 -4.57
CA ASP A 70 -3.61 -8.70 -3.70
C ASP A 70 -4.90 -8.82 -4.54
N ASN A 71 -5.11 -7.89 -5.47
CA ASN A 71 -6.30 -7.93 -6.31
C ASN A 71 -6.29 -9.09 -7.29
N PHE A 72 -5.16 -9.39 -7.94
CA PHE A 72 -5.06 -10.46 -8.94
C PHE A 72 -5.30 -11.85 -8.33
N GLY A 73 -4.76 -12.09 -7.13
CA GLY A 73 -4.93 -13.34 -6.38
C GLY A 73 -6.39 -13.61 -6.01
N LEU A 74 -7.20 -12.57 -5.81
CA LEU A 74 -8.64 -12.73 -5.63
C LEU A 74 -9.34 -13.22 -6.89
N TRP A 75 -8.85 -12.90 -8.09
CA TRP A 75 -9.40 -13.45 -9.33
C TRP A 75 -8.94 -14.88 -9.58
N LEU A 76 -7.72 -15.20 -9.15
CA LEU A 76 -7.10 -16.51 -9.37
C LEU A 76 -7.18 -17.41 -8.15
N GLY A 77 -8.07 -18.40 -8.21
CA GLY A 77 -8.06 -19.50 -7.25
C GLY A 77 -8.84 -19.24 -5.95
N ILE A 78 -9.48 -18.08 -5.82
CA ILE A 78 -10.39 -17.79 -4.69
C ILE A 78 -11.49 -18.85 -4.57
N ASP A 79 -12.04 -19.33 -5.69
CA ASP A 79 -13.07 -20.38 -5.71
C ASP A 79 -12.56 -21.71 -5.16
N ILE A 80 -11.28 -21.99 -5.39
CA ILE A 80 -10.62 -23.20 -4.89
C ILE A 80 -10.41 -23.03 -3.39
N LEU A 81 -9.86 -21.89 -2.98
CA LEU A 81 -9.61 -21.56 -1.58
C LEU A 81 -10.91 -21.58 -0.76
N TYR A 82 -12.01 -21.05 -1.29
CA TYR A 82 -13.32 -21.00 -0.65
C TYR A 82 -13.88 -22.37 -0.26
N LYS A 83 -13.47 -23.46 -0.91
CA LYS A 83 -13.88 -24.82 -0.55
C LYS A 83 -13.30 -25.26 0.80
N TYR A 84 -12.16 -24.69 1.19
CA TYR A 84 -11.42 -25.04 2.40
C TYR A 84 -11.54 -23.98 3.49
N LEU A 85 -12.01 -22.79 3.16
CA LEU A 85 -12.22 -21.72 4.14
C LEU A 85 -13.53 -21.92 4.93
N PRO A 86 -13.51 -21.75 6.26
CA PRO A 86 -14.70 -21.83 7.09
C PRO A 86 -15.58 -20.57 6.98
N GLY A 87 -16.82 -20.68 7.47
CA GLY A 87 -17.74 -19.55 7.61
C GLY A 87 -18.56 -19.22 6.37
N GLY A 88 -19.30 -18.10 6.43
CA GLY A 88 -20.14 -17.59 5.35
C GLY A 88 -19.35 -16.81 4.31
N THR A 89 -20.03 -16.34 3.26
CA THR A 89 -19.41 -15.64 2.11
C THR A 89 -18.50 -14.48 2.52
N LEU A 90 -18.93 -13.64 3.48
CA LEU A 90 -18.12 -12.53 3.96
C LEU A 90 -16.85 -12.98 4.68
N THR A 91 -16.93 -14.01 5.52
CA THR A 91 -15.77 -14.60 6.20
C THR A 91 -14.79 -15.20 5.20
N LYS A 92 -15.28 -15.93 4.21
CA LYS A 92 -14.46 -16.51 3.15
C LYS A 92 -13.77 -15.44 2.31
N ALA A 93 -14.49 -14.36 1.97
CA ALA A 93 -13.91 -13.23 1.26
C ALA A 93 -12.81 -12.54 2.08
N ALA A 94 -13.05 -12.29 3.36
CA ALA A 94 -12.04 -11.69 4.24
C ALA A 94 -10.79 -12.58 4.40
N LEU A 95 -10.97 -13.90 4.57
CA LEU A 95 -9.86 -14.85 4.65
C LEU A 95 -9.11 -14.99 3.32
N GLY A 96 -9.82 -14.96 2.20
CA GLY A 96 -9.23 -14.95 0.87
C GLY A 96 -8.38 -13.70 0.62
N ASN A 97 -8.89 -12.52 1.00
CA ASN A 97 -8.12 -11.27 0.97
C ASN A 97 -6.90 -11.33 1.88
N THR A 98 -7.06 -11.88 3.08
CA THR A 98 -5.93 -12.05 4.02
C THR A 98 -4.83 -12.92 3.41
N TYR A 99 -5.20 -13.98 2.69
CA TYR A 99 -4.24 -14.84 1.99
C TYR A 99 -3.52 -14.09 0.86
N SER A 100 -4.26 -13.35 0.03
CA SER A 100 -3.66 -12.56 -1.06
C SER A 100 -2.78 -11.43 -0.53
N ASP A 101 -3.17 -10.76 0.56
CA ASP A 101 -2.37 -9.75 1.26
C ASP A 101 -1.03 -10.31 1.74
N VAL A 102 -1.04 -11.47 2.42
CA VAL A 102 0.19 -12.10 2.93
C VAL A 102 1.13 -12.47 1.78
N PHE A 103 0.58 -13.05 0.72
CA PHE A 103 1.37 -13.42 -0.44
C PHE A 103 1.91 -12.19 -1.19
N GLY A 104 1.07 -11.17 -1.40
CA GLY A 104 1.43 -9.90 -2.02
C GLY A 104 2.48 -9.14 -1.22
N ALA A 105 2.37 -9.11 0.12
CA ALA A 105 3.34 -8.46 0.99
C ALA A 105 4.69 -9.16 0.93
N THR A 106 4.68 -10.49 0.96
CA THR A 106 5.90 -11.31 0.92
C THR A 106 6.61 -11.15 -0.42
N ALA A 107 5.91 -11.36 -1.53
CA ALA A 107 6.46 -11.22 -2.88
C ALA A 107 6.90 -9.78 -3.17
N GLY A 108 6.08 -8.80 -2.80
CA GLY A 108 6.39 -7.38 -2.94
C GLY A 108 7.63 -6.98 -2.16
N THR A 109 7.80 -7.50 -0.93
CA THR A 109 9.00 -7.26 -0.11
C THR A 109 10.24 -7.83 -0.78
N PHE A 110 10.24 -9.10 -1.18
CA PHE A 110 11.42 -9.71 -1.80
C PHE A 110 11.79 -9.06 -3.15
N ILE A 111 10.80 -8.73 -3.99
CA ILE A 111 11.07 -8.09 -5.28
C ILE A 111 11.56 -6.66 -5.09
N ALA A 112 10.98 -5.90 -4.17
CA ALA A 112 11.47 -4.56 -3.84
C ALA A 112 12.90 -4.62 -3.31
N GLU A 113 13.21 -5.58 -2.42
CA GLU A 113 14.55 -5.78 -1.88
C GLU A 113 15.58 -6.09 -2.98
N MET A 114 15.24 -7.01 -3.90
CA MET A 114 16.08 -7.30 -5.06
C MET A 114 16.34 -6.06 -5.91
N ALA A 115 15.29 -5.27 -6.19
CA ALA A 115 15.42 -4.06 -7.00
C ALA A 115 16.27 -2.98 -6.30
N LYS A 116 16.05 -2.76 -5.01
CA LYS A 116 16.82 -1.79 -4.22
C LYS A 116 18.31 -2.13 -4.21
N ASN A 117 18.64 -3.40 -3.98
CA ASN A 117 20.01 -3.90 -4.02
C ASN A 117 20.63 -3.78 -5.41
N TYR A 118 19.90 -4.14 -6.47
CA TYR A 118 20.40 -4.05 -7.84
C TYR A 118 20.68 -2.60 -8.28
N PHE A 119 19.84 -1.66 -7.88
CA PHE A 119 19.96 -0.26 -8.30
C PHE A 119 20.71 0.65 -7.33
N ASN A 120 21.24 0.10 -6.22
CA ASN A 120 21.87 0.84 -5.11
C ASN A 120 20.97 1.98 -4.60
N TYR A 121 19.72 1.64 -4.29
CA TYR A 121 18.71 2.60 -3.85
C TYR A 121 18.93 3.05 -2.40
N ASN A 122 18.85 4.36 -2.14
CA ASN A 122 18.88 4.90 -0.79
C ASN A 122 17.44 5.09 -0.26
N GLU A 123 17.09 4.31 0.76
CA GLU A 123 15.75 4.29 1.36
C GLU A 123 15.43 5.54 2.19
N ASP A 124 16.44 6.25 2.71
CA ASP A 124 16.24 7.33 3.68
C ASP A 124 15.44 8.51 3.12
N ASN A 125 15.40 8.63 1.79
CA ASN A 125 14.74 9.72 1.05
C ASN A 125 13.43 9.28 0.37
N GLN A 126 12.86 8.12 0.73
CA GLN A 126 11.61 7.67 0.13
C GLN A 126 10.40 8.41 0.72
N PRO A 127 9.58 9.13 -0.08
CA PRO A 127 8.38 9.75 0.45
C PRO A 127 7.42 8.72 1.04
N ILE A 128 6.76 9.10 2.14
CA ILE A 128 5.89 8.19 2.88
C ILE A 128 4.64 7.77 2.08
N TRP A 129 4.26 8.56 1.07
CA TRP A 129 3.10 8.31 0.22
C TRP A 129 3.38 7.31 -0.91
N LEU A 130 4.66 7.02 -1.19
CA LEU A 130 5.04 6.26 -2.39
C LEU A 130 4.50 4.83 -2.36
N ASN A 131 4.56 4.18 -1.20
CA ASN A 131 3.99 2.84 -1.03
C ASN A 131 2.47 2.85 -1.28
N SER A 132 1.73 3.81 -0.71
CA SER A 132 0.28 3.90 -0.88
C SER A 132 -0.12 4.12 -2.35
N VAL A 133 0.59 4.98 -3.08
CA VAL A 133 0.37 5.17 -4.52
C VAL A 133 0.70 3.91 -5.30
N GLY A 134 1.81 3.25 -4.99
CA GLY A 134 2.18 1.98 -5.61
C GLY A 134 1.10 0.91 -5.40
N ILE A 135 0.61 0.75 -4.17
CA ILE A 135 -0.47 -0.19 -3.83
C ILE A 135 -1.72 0.11 -4.66
N PHE A 136 -2.16 1.36 -4.67
CA PHE A 136 -3.35 1.76 -5.43
C PHE A 136 -3.24 1.43 -6.92
N LEU A 137 -2.11 1.78 -7.54
CA LEU A 137 -1.84 1.46 -8.95
C LEU A 137 -1.75 -0.04 -9.18
N GLY A 138 -1.08 -0.77 -8.28
CA GLY A 138 -0.99 -2.22 -8.29
C GLY A 138 -2.37 -2.87 -8.27
N CYS A 139 -3.24 -2.46 -7.33
CA CYS A 139 -4.60 -2.97 -7.20
C CYS A 139 -5.41 -2.77 -8.48
N ILE A 140 -5.30 -1.61 -9.14
CA ILE A 140 -5.96 -1.37 -10.43
C ILE A 140 -5.43 -2.33 -11.49
N LEU A 141 -4.12 -2.49 -11.60
CA LEU A 141 -3.51 -3.39 -12.59
C LEU A 141 -3.89 -4.85 -12.34
N GLY A 142 -3.88 -5.30 -11.08
CA GLY A 142 -4.26 -6.65 -10.68
C GLY A 142 -5.73 -6.95 -10.98
N LEU A 143 -6.62 -5.97 -10.72
CA LEU A 143 -8.03 -6.04 -11.09
C LEU A 143 -8.21 -6.21 -12.60
N LEU A 144 -7.57 -5.34 -13.39
CA LEU A 144 -7.66 -5.38 -14.85
C LEU A 144 -7.13 -6.70 -15.41
N ALA A 145 -5.96 -7.15 -14.95
CA ALA A 145 -5.35 -8.40 -15.39
C ALA A 145 -6.20 -9.62 -15.01
N GLY A 146 -6.69 -9.68 -13.77
CA GLY A 146 -7.52 -10.78 -13.28
C GLY A 146 -8.83 -10.89 -14.05
N ARG A 147 -9.47 -9.76 -14.32
CA ARG A 147 -10.69 -9.69 -15.14
C ARG A 147 -10.45 -10.19 -16.57
N LEU A 148 -9.38 -9.73 -17.21
CA LEU A 148 -9.03 -10.13 -18.58
C LEU A 148 -8.70 -11.62 -18.71
N LEU A 149 -7.97 -12.19 -17.75
CA LEU A 149 -7.58 -13.60 -17.81
C LEU A 149 -8.74 -14.56 -17.52
N THR A 150 -9.63 -14.20 -16.60
CA THR A 150 -10.71 -15.09 -16.16
C THR A 150 -12.01 -14.91 -16.95
N ASN A 151 -12.14 -13.82 -17.73
CA ASN A 151 -13.38 -13.41 -18.40
C ASN A 151 -14.60 -13.31 -17.47
N ARG A 152 -14.37 -13.14 -16.17
CA ARG A 152 -15.43 -12.93 -15.17
C ARG A 152 -15.74 -11.43 -15.09
N ASN A 153 -16.99 -11.07 -14.85
CA ASN A 153 -17.43 -9.67 -14.74
C ASN A 153 -17.66 -9.27 -13.29
#